data_AF-A0ABD5B0I3-F1
#
_entry.id   AF-A0ABD5B0I3-F1
#
_cell.length_a   1.000
_cell.length_b   1.000
_cell.length_c   1.000
_cell.angle_alpha   90.00
_cell.angle_beta   90.00
_cell.angle_gamma   90.00
#
_symmetry.space_group_name_H-M   'P 1'
#
loop_
_entity.id
_entity.type
_entity.pdbx_description
1 polymer ?
#
loop_
_entity_poly.entity_id
_entity_poly.type
_entity_poly.pdbx_seq_one_letter_code
_entity_poly.pdbx_strand_id
1 'polypeptide(L)'
;MTTPFKRIHLIVMDSVGIGEGPDAAAFNDEGSHTLKHTLEGFKQKLPHLEQLGLGNIAPLPVVSKVTHPGAFYTKLSEASVG
;
A
#
# COMPACT_ATOMS: atom_id res chain seq x y z
N MET A 1 25.25 16.12 -14.01
CA MET A 1 24.23 15.57 -13.11
C MET A 1 24.52 14.09 -12.93
N THR A 2 24.76 13.63 -11.71
CA THR A 2 24.86 12.19 -11.43
C THR A 2 23.45 11.64 -11.27
N THR A 3 23.09 10.61 -12.03
CA THR A 3 21.83 9.90 -11.83
C THR A 3 22.00 8.98 -10.62
N PRO A 4 21.23 9.13 -9.53
CA PRO A 4 21.40 8.33 -8.31
C PRO A 4 21.17 6.83 -8.56
N PHE A 5 20.38 6.48 -9.58
CA PHE A 5 20.16 5.10 -10.01
C PHE A 5 20.33 4.97 -11.53
N LYS A 6 20.98 3.88 -11.98
CA LYS A 6 21.15 3.56 -13.41
C LYS A 6 19.84 3.10 -14.08
N ARG A 7 18.95 2.46 -13.32
CA ARG A 7 17.66 1.91 -13.76
C ARG A 7 16.64 2.04 -12.64
N ILE A 8 15.37 2.16 -13.00
CA ILE A 8 14.23 2.15 -12.09
C ILE A 8 13.27 1.06 -12.58
N HIS A 9 12.81 0.22 -11.66
CA HIS A 9 11.79 -0.79 -11.91
C HIS A 9 10.52 -0.38 -11.18
N LEU A 10 9.50 0.03 -11.94
CA LEU A 10 8.19 0.38 -11.39
C LEU A 10 7.27 -0.83 -11.53
N ILE A 11 6.68 -1.25 -10.41
CA ILE A 11 5.69 -2.33 -10.37
C ILE A 11 4.38 -1.69 -9.91
N VAL A 12 3.37 -1.72 -10.78
CA VAL A 12 2.01 -1.33 -10.44
C VAL A 12 1.25 -2.59 -10.06
N MET A 13 0.76 -2.65 -8.82
CA MET A 13 -0.19 -3.67 -8.40
C MET A 13 -1.59 -3.12 -8.70
N ASP A 14 -2.13 -3.46 -9.86
CA ASP A 14 -3.43 -2.97 -10.32
C ASP A 14 -4.50 -3.20 -9.24
N SER A 15 -5.30 -2.16 -8.97
CA SER A 15 -6.41 -2.13 -8.00
C SER A 15 -6.08 -2.35 -6.52
N VAL A 16 -4.80 -2.50 -6.14
CA VAL A 16 -4.40 -2.77 -4.74
C VAL A 16 -4.39 -1.48 -3.90
N GLY A 17 -5.59 -1.01 -3.55
CA GLY A 17 -5.80 0.14 -2.67
C GLY A 17 -5.56 -0.15 -1.18
N ILE A 18 -5.06 0.84 -0.44
CA ILE A 18 -4.75 0.76 1.00
C ILE A 18 -5.69 1.62 1.86
N GLY A 19 -6.96 1.69 1.46
CA GLY A 19 -8.01 2.47 2.11
C GLY A 19 -8.63 3.49 1.16
N GLU A 20 -9.75 4.04 1.58
CA GLU A 20 -10.51 5.05 0.84
C GLU A 20 -9.70 6.34 0.61
N GLY A 21 -9.96 6.99 -0.52
CA GLY A 21 -9.45 8.32 -0.85
C GLY A 21 -10.20 9.43 -0.11
N PRO A 22 -9.63 10.66 -0.02
CA PRO A 22 -10.31 11.80 0.62
C PRO A 22 -11.64 12.19 -0.03
N ASP A 23 -11.84 11.82 -1.29
CA ASP A 23 -12.98 12.11 -2.14
C ASP A 23 -13.94 10.91 -2.30
N ALA A 24 -13.75 9.83 -1.55
CA ALA A 24 -14.52 8.59 -1.67
C ALA A 24 -16.05 8.81 -1.62
N ALA A 25 -16.53 9.79 -0.85
CA ALA A 25 -17.93 10.18 -0.79
C ALA A 25 -18.50 10.62 -2.16
N ALA A 26 -17.71 11.27 -3.01
CA ALA A 26 -18.13 11.70 -4.34
C ALA A 26 -18.32 10.52 -5.31
N PHE A 27 -17.66 9.39 -5.04
CA PHE A 27 -17.67 8.20 -5.89
C PHE A 27 -18.49 7.04 -5.28
N ASN A 28 -19.14 7.25 -4.13
CA ASN A 28 -19.84 6.20 -3.35
C ASN A 28 -18.91 5.05 -2.91
N ASP A 29 -17.64 5.36 -2.63
CA ASP A 29 -16.62 4.40 -2.21
C ASP A 29 -16.24 4.54 -0.72
N GLU A 30 -17.10 5.16 0.08
CA GLU A 30 -16.87 5.31 1.52
C GLU A 30 -16.74 3.94 2.21
N GLY A 31 -15.75 3.82 3.10
CA GLY A 31 -15.40 2.59 3.80
C GLY A 31 -14.63 1.57 2.94
N SER A 32 -14.30 1.89 1.69
CA SER A 32 -13.50 1.01 0.85
C SER A 32 -12.09 0.78 1.43
N HIS A 33 -11.66 -0.48 1.46
CA HIS A 33 -10.31 -0.83 1.89
C HIS A 33 -9.86 -2.17 1.30
N THR A 34 -9.55 -2.18 0.01
CA THR A 34 -9.25 -3.39 -0.78
C THR A 34 -8.26 -4.33 -0.10
N LEU A 35 -7.06 -3.84 0.21
CA LEU A 35 -6.01 -4.69 0.77
C LEU A 35 -6.37 -5.25 2.15
N LYS A 36 -6.99 -4.45 3.04
CA LYS A 36 -7.40 -4.92 4.36
C LYS A 36 -8.46 -6.01 4.25
N HIS A 37 -9.56 -5.76 3.54
CA HIS A 37 -10.66 -6.74 3.41
C HIS A 37 -10.20 -8.02 2.70
N THR A 38 -9.28 -7.93 1.75
CA THR A 38 -8.66 -9.10 1.12
C THR A 38 -7.85 -9.92 2.14
N LEU A 39 -7.07 -9.25 2.99
CA LEU A 39 -6.22 -9.91 3.97
C LEU A 39 -6.99 -10.47 5.18
N GLU A 40 -8.21 -10.02 5.45
CA GLU A 40 -9.06 -10.59 6.51
C GLU A 40 -9.37 -12.08 6.27
N GLY A 41 -9.50 -12.49 5.01
CA GLY A 41 -9.68 -13.91 4.62
C GLY A 41 -8.36 -14.66 4.39
N PHE A 42 -7.22 -13.95 4.34
CA PHE A 42 -5.92 -14.53 4.02
C PHE A 42 -5.21 -15.02 5.28
N LYS A 43 -4.73 -16.26 5.29
CA LYS A 43 -4.18 -16.90 6.49
C LYS A 43 -2.65 -17.01 6.48
N GLN A 44 -2.03 -16.75 5.34
CA GLN A 44 -0.57 -16.83 5.18
C GLN A 44 0.06 -15.45 5.41
N LYS A 45 1.35 -15.43 5.70
CA LYS A 45 2.11 -14.20 5.87
C LYS A 45 2.56 -13.63 4.53
N LEU A 46 2.78 -12.32 4.49
CA LEU A 46 3.45 -11.64 3.38
C LEU A 46 4.86 -11.18 3.82
N PRO A 47 5.80 -12.10 4.07
CA PRO A 47 7.05 -11.80 4.77
C PRO A 47 7.90 -10.75 4.06
N HIS A 48 7.96 -10.76 2.72
CA HIS A 48 8.76 -9.80 1.97
C HIS A 48 8.15 -8.40 2.00
N LEU A 49 6.82 -8.27 1.85
CA LEU A 49 6.16 -6.96 1.92
C LEU A 49 6.17 -6.40 3.35
N GLU A 50 6.06 -7.26 4.36
CA GLU A 50 6.25 -6.89 5.77
C GLU A 50 7.65 -6.30 5.99
N GLN A 51 8.69 -6.99 5.55
CA GLN A 51 10.09 -6.53 5.67
C GLN A 51 10.36 -5.22 4.91
N LEU A 52 9.67 -4.98 3.79
CA LEU A 52 9.77 -3.73 3.04
C LEU A 52 9.01 -2.56 3.70
N GLY A 53 8.16 -2.82 4.70
CA GLY A 53 7.45 -1.79 5.47
C GLY A 53 5.97 -1.61 5.13
N LEU A 54 5.31 -2.58 4.46
CA LEU A 54 3.88 -2.48 4.12
C LEU A 54 3.01 -2.23 5.37
N GLY A 55 3.25 -2.97 6.47
CA GLY A 55 2.51 -2.79 7.72
C GLY A 55 2.75 -1.45 8.42
N ASN A 56 3.81 -0.73 8.02
CA ASN A 56 4.10 0.60 8.54
C ASN A 56 3.24 1.69 7.88
N ILE A 57 2.67 1.44 6.69
CA ILE A 57 1.77 2.38 6.00
C ILE A 57 0.41 2.44 6.71
N ALA A 58 -0.17 1.27 7.01
CA ALA A 58 -1.46 1.14 7.70
C ALA A 58 -1.53 -0.19 8.46
N PRO A 59 -2.35 -0.30 9.52
CA PRO A 59 -2.64 -1.58 10.17
C PRO A 59 -3.32 -2.53 9.19
N LEU A 60 -2.72 -3.70 8.93
CA LEU A 60 -3.23 -4.70 8.00
C LEU A 60 -3.25 -6.08 8.67
N PRO A 61 -4.24 -6.94 8.37
CA PRO A 61 -4.20 -8.33 8.78
C PRO A 61 -2.95 -9.01 8.22
N VAL A 62 -2.40 -9.98 8.96
CA VAL A 62 -1.23 -10.81 8.60
C VAL A 62 0.07 -10.08 8.23
N VAL A 63 0.13 -8.75 8.34
CA VAL A 63 1.30 -7.91 8.07
C VAL A 63 1.56 -7.00 9.26
N SER A 64 2.67 -7.22 9.93
CA SER A 64 3.09 -6.47 11.12
C SER A 64 3.87 -5.21 10.77
N LYS A 65 3.92 -4.24 11.68
CA LYS A 65 4.89 -3.15 11.61
C LYS A 65 6.30 -3.67 11.91
N VAL A 66 7.30 -3.15 11.20
CA VAL A 66 8.71 -3.43 11.46
C VAL A 66 9.43 -2.18 11.95
N THR A 67 10.38 -2.34 12.88
CA THR A 67 11.17 -1.22 13.43
C THR A 67 12.22 -0.70 12.45
N HIS A 68 12.78 -1.59 11.63
CA HIS A 68 13.82 -1.29 10.66
C HIS A 68 13.38 -1.82 9.27
N PRO A 69 12.54 -1.08 8.53
CA PRO A 69 12.08 -1.51 7.21
C PRO A 69 13.22 -1.47 6.19
N GLY A 70 13.24 -2.43 5.28
CA GLY A 70 14.25 -2.52 4.22
C GLY A 70 14.06 -1.50 3.09
N ALA A 71 12.97 -0.74 3.10
CA ALA A 71 12.66 0.28 2.10
C ALA A 71 11.91 1.47 2.72
N PHE A 72 11.85 2.57 1.97
CA PHE A 72 10.97 3.69 2.26
C PHE A 72 9.52 3.33 1.90
N TYR A 73 8.58 3.84 2.68
CA TYR A 73 7.16 3.54 2.53
C TYR A 73 6.33 4.82 2.73
N THR A 74 5.22 4.90 2.00
CA THR A 74 4.18 5.93 2.15
C THR A 74 2.92 5.45 1.41
N LYS A 75 1.85 6.24 1.46
CA LYS A 75 0.72 6.14 0.54
C LYS A 75 0.63 7.38 -0.34
N LEU A 76 -0.01 7.24 -1.50
CA LEU A 76 -0.27 8.34 -2.44
C LEU A 76 -1.78 8.57 -2.51
N SER A 77 -2.18 9.82 -2.71
CA SER A 77 -3.56 10.19 -3.04
C SER A 77 -3.63 10.49 -4.51
N GLU A 78 -4.64 9.96 -5.19
CA GLU A 78 -4.93 10.36 -6.56
C GLU A 78 -5.38 11.84 -6.58
N ALA A 79 -4.99 12.55 -7.65
CA ALA A 79 -5.33 13.95 -7.86
C ALA A 79 -6.28 14.15 -9.05
N SER A 80 -6.38 13.15 -9.93
CA SER A 80 -7.36 13.10 -11.01
C SER A 80 -8.75 12.80 -10.45
N VAL A 81 -9.80 13.13 -11.20
CA VAL A 81 -11.21 12.97 -10.78
C VAL A 81 -11.82 11.62 -11.16
N GLY A 82 -11.00 10.62 -11.48
CA GLY A 82 -11.47 9.35 -12.03
C GLY A 82 -11.93 9.39 -13.49
#